data_AF-A0A0A1TPD4-F1
#
_entry.id   AF-A0A0A1TPD4-F1
#
_cell.length_a   1.000
_cell.length_b   1.000
_cell.length_c   1.000
_cell.angle_alpha   90.00
_cell.angle_beta   90.00
_cell.angle_gamma   90.00
#
_symmetry.space_group_name_H-M   'P 1'
#
loop_
_entity.id
_entity.type
_entity.pdbx_description
1 polymer ?
#
loop_
_entity_poly.entity_id
_entity_poly.type
_entity_poly.pdbx_seq_one_letter_code
_entity_poly.pdbx_strand_id
1 'polypeptide(L)'
;MPSTIYEPIIDRRRPSGKVPSAKFDPERHLAFEEPVSTLTWQDLGYPKDHGVSPIAVAQPFRLFTDEAIQYMRNEILQVEVMEKFRVSSTIAAMQVRGYVETHAPFIYAAWKHPKTLEILSQVMGIDLSIKVDHEIGHVNFAVKSEALETDIDIQTGDSRYPGADATTGTKYDAEKEVVGWHYDSYPFSCVTMLSDSTNMVGGETAVQLGDSKGILKLAQPRLGYATLLQGRYVLHKGLTAGPGRERLSMVTSLWPRSAFVRDESFLTNIRTVSNNSQLYVQFAEYRLAMLEERTRAQLENIKRCRDKGDQIDMTALKTFIADQQEHLRITDLALLEENMIERGIVKEIAVENEAVDAT
;
A
#
# COMPACT_ATOMS: atom_id res chain seq x y z
N MET A 1 -1.20 31.58 23.34
CA MET A 1 -1.35 30.12 23.43
C MET A 1 0.05 29.54 23.50
N PRO A 2 0.42 28.78 24.54
CA PRO A 2 1.74 28.16 24.57
C PRO A 2 1.81 27.14 23.43
N SER A 3 2.77 27.31 22.52
CA SER A 3 3.08 26.34 21.48
C SER A 3 3.49 25.05 22.16
N THR A 4 2.66 24.01 22.07
CA THR A 4 3.06 22.65 22.41
C THR A 4 4.32 22.32 21.60
N ILE A 5 5.44 22.16 22.29
CA ILE A 5 6.71 21.72 21.72
C ILE A 5 6.42 20.37 21.08
N TYR A 6 6.59 20.30 19.77
CA TYR A 6 6.45 19.06 19.02
C TYR A 6 7.69 18.21 19.30
N GLU A 7 7.51 17.05 19.92
CA GLU A 7 8.57 16.06 20.14
C GLU A 7 8.45 14.94 19.08
N PRO A 8 9.47 14.69 18.25
CA PRO A 8 9.45 13.61 17.28
C PRO A 8 9.26 12.24 17.92
N ILE A 9 8.39 11.43 17.35
CA ILE A 9 8.09 10.05 17.75
C ILE A 9 9.33 9.17 17.62
N ILE A 10 10.16 9.43 16.60
CA ILE A 10 11.42 8.72 16.37
C ILE A 10 12.44 8.98 17.50
N ASP A 11 12.34 10.11 18.21
CA ASP A 11 13.23 10.51 19.31
C ASP A 11 12.77 10.01 20.69
N ARG A 12 11.59 9.39 20.80
CA ARG A 12 11.23 8.68 22.02
C ARG A 12 12.26 7.56 22.24
N ARG A 13 12.86 7.54 23.45
CA ARG A 13 13.77 6.46 23.89
C ARG A 13 13.19 5.11 23.48
N ARG A 14 13.81 4.49 22.46
CA ARG A 14 13.41 3.20 21.92
C ARG A 14 13.35 2.23 23.10
N PRO A 15 12.19 1.63 23.41
CA PRO A 15 12.10 0.71 24.53
C PRO A 15 13.13 -0.42 24.33
N SER A 16 14.05 -0.57 25.28
CA SER A 16 15.02 -1.66 25.29
C SER A 16 14.28 -2.95 25.66
N GLY A 17 13.87 -3.73 24.65
CA GLY A 17 13.21 -5.03 24.81
C GLY A 17 11.95 -5.18 23.94
N LYS A 18 11.43 -6.42 23.83
CA LYS A 18 10.14 -6.67 23.18
C LYS A 18 9.04 -5.99 23.99
N VAL A 19 8.38 -4.98 23.41
CA VAL A 19 7.18 -4.40 24.00
C VAL A 19 6.07 -5.46 23.95
N PRO A 20 5.39 -5.79 25.06
CA PRO A 20 4.25 -6.70 25.02
C PRO A 20 3.22 -6.17 24.04
N SER A 21 2.98 -6.90 22.95
CA SER A 21 1.89 -6.58 22.03
C SER A 21 0.56 -6.82 22.73
N ALA A 22 -0.30 -5.81 22.76
CA ALA A 22 -1.69 -6.02 23.14
C ALA A 22 -2.37 -6.97 22.14
N LYS A 23 -3.46 -7.60 22.57
CA LYS A 23 -4.33 -8.36 21.67
C LYS A 23 -5.29 -7.40 20.99
N PHE A 24 -5.41 -7.50 19.67
CA PHE A 24 -6.42 -6.74 18.94
C PHE A 24 -7.83 -7.19 19.35
N ASP A 25 -8.62 -6.22 19.78
CA ASP A 25 -10.05 -6.27 20.04
C ASP A 25 -10.79 -5.28 19.12
N PRO A 26 -11.64 -5.73 18.18
CA PRO A 26 -12.32 -4.84 17.25
C PRO A 26 -13.22 -3.80 17.94
N GLU A 27 -13.87 -4.12 19.06
CA GLU A 27 -14.81 -3.21 19.74
C GLU A 27 -14.08 -2.05 20.45
N ARG A 28 -12.81 -2.25 20.76
CA ARG A 28 -11.95 -1.27 21.44
C ARG A 28 -11.06 -0.49 20.47
N HIS A 29 -10.60 -1.15 19.41
CA HIS A 29 -9.52 -0.62 18.57
C HIS A 29 -10.01 -0.10 17.21
N LEU A 30 -11.21 -0.49 16.77
CA LEU A 30 -11.85 0.15 15.62
C LEU A 30 -12.69 1.34 16.10
N ALA A 31 -12.62 2.42 15.34
CA ALA A 31 -13.40 3.65 15.56
C ALA A 31 -14.00 4.11 14.24
N PHE A 32 -14.71 3.19 13.57
CA PHE A 32 -15.21 3.46 12.23
C PHE A 32 -16.19 4.63 12.22
N GLU A 33 -15.81 5.67 11.48
CA GLU A 33 -16.68 6.76 11.06
C GLU A 33 -16.66 6.76 9.53
N GLU A 34 -17.81 6.91 8.88
CA GLU A 34 -17.89 6.86 7.42
C GLU A 34 -17.02 7.96 6.75
N PRO A 35 -16.52 7.71 5.52
CA PRO A 35 -15.84 8.74 4.76
C PRO A 35 -16.66 10.00 4.56
N VAL A 36 -16.00 11.15 4.68
CA VAL A 36 -16.61 12.46 4.41
C VAL A 36 -17.22 12.50 3.00
N SER A 37 -16.54 11.87 2.04
CA SER A 37 -17.08 11.57 0.73
C SER A 37 -16.33 10.42 0.07
N THR A 38 -16.96 9.82 -0.93
CA THR A 38 -16.34 8.88 -1.85
C THR A 38 -16.41 9.46 -3.27
N LEU A 39 -15.38 9.18 -4.06
CA LEU A 39 -15.22 9.63 -5.44
C LEU A 39 -15.31 8.42 -6.35
N THR A 40 -16.19 8.48 -7.34
CA THR A 40 -16.29 7.49 -8.41
C THR A 40 -15.25 7.75 -9.50
N TRP A 41 -15.10 6.81 -10.44
CA TRP A 41 -14.27 7.02 -11.63
C TRP A 41 -14.68 8.24 -12.44
N GLN A 42 -15.99 8.47 -12.56
CA GLN A 42 -16.53 9.59 -13.33
C GLN A 42 -16.24 10.93 -12.65
N ASP A 43 -16.26 10.98 -11.31
CA ASP A 43 -15.86 12.17 -10.54
C ASP A 43 -14.38 12.53 -10.76
N LEU A 44 -13.55 11.51 -11.02
CA LEU A 44 -12.13 11.67 -11.35
C LEU A 44 -11.88 11.87 -12.86
N GLY A 45 -12.91 11.94 -13.70
CA GLY A 45 -12.78 12.12 -15.15
C GLY A 45 -12.37 10.86 -15.93
N TYR A 46 -12.48 9.68 -15.33
CA TYR A 46 -12.22 8.38 -15.98
C TYR A 46 -13.53 7.69 -16.42
N PRO A 47 -13.45 6.72 -17.37
CA PRO A 47 -14.57 5.83 -17.68
C PRO A 47 -15.05 5.04 -16.45
N LYS A 48 -16.36 4.74 -16.41
CA LYS A 48 -16.98 4.05 -15.26
C LYS A 48 -16.36 2.68 -14.95
N ASP A 49 -15.84 2.00 -15.97
CA ASP A 49 -15.23 0.67 -15.93
C ASP A 49 -13.69 0.72 -15.83
N HIS A 50 -13.10 1.88 -15.53
CA HIS A 50 -11.66 2.05 -15.44
C HIS A 50 -11.03 1.15 -14.37
N GLY A 51 -11.64 1.06 -13.20
CA GLY A 51 -11.22 0.18 -12.10
C GLY A 51 -12.04 -1.12 -11.97
N VAL A 52 -12.02 -1.68 -10.76
CA VAL A 52 -12.73 -2.94 -10.40
C VAL A 52 -13.82 -2.73 -9.35
N SER A 53 -13.88 -1.56 -8.74
CA SER A 53 -14.95 -1.10 -7.85
C SER A 53 -15.61 0.19 -8.37
N PRO A 54 -16.89 0.45 -8.02
CA PRO A 54 -17.56 1.71 -8.33
C PRO A 54 -16.91 2.94 -7.69
N ILE A 55 -16.20 2.78 -6.56
CA ILE A 55 -15.53 3.85 -5.83
C ILE A 55 -14.05 3.85 -6.19
N ALA A 56 -13.55 4.94 -6.76
CA ALA A 56 -12.13 5.08 -7.08
C ALA A 56 -11.31 5.45 -5.82
N VAL A 57 -11.82 6.39 -5.02
CA VAL A 57 -11.16 6.91 -3.81
C VAL A 57 -12.20 7.19 -2.74
N ALA A 58 -11.97 6.75 -1.50
CA ALA A 58 -12.64 7.24 -0.31
C ALA A 58 -11.76 8.29 0.36
N GLN A 59 -12.32 9.48 0.60
CA GLN A 59 -11.66 10.54 1.39
C GLN A 59 -11.39 10.03 2.82
N PRO A 60 -10.50 10.70 3.58
CA PRO A 60 -10.18 10.30 4.95
C PRO A 60 -11.41 9.99 5.81
N PHE A 61 -11.34 8.85 6.47
CA PHE A 61 -12.37 8.35 7.38
C PHE A 61 -11.71 7.74 8.61
N ARG A 62 -12.37 7.79 9.77
CA ARG A 62 -11.76 7.24 10.98
C ARG A 62 -11.85 5.73 10.92
N LEU A 63 -10.73 5.03 11.14
CA LEU A 63 -10.69 3.56 11.12
C LEU A 63 -10.28 3.00 12.47
N PHE A 64 -9.20 3.55 13.05
CA PHE A 64 -8.61 3.05 14.29
C PHE A 64 -8.70 4.09 15.41
N THR A 65 -8.80 3.62 16.65
CA THR A 65 -8.64 4.49 17.83
C THR A 65 -7.18 4.93 18.00
N ASP A 66 -6.97 6.04 18.69
CA ASP A 66 -5.64 6.54 19.05
C ASP A 66 -4.83 5.48 19.84
N GLU A 67 -5.51 4.68 20.67
CA GLU A 67 -4.91 3.56 21.38
C GLU A 67 -4.39 2.48 20.42
N ALA A 68 -5.19 2.09 19.43
CA ALA A 68 -4.75 1.14 18.42
C ALA A 68 -3.52 1.66 17.66
N ILE A 69 -3.52 2.95 17.30
CA ILE A 69 -2.38 3.58 16.63
C ILE A 69 -1.11 3.57 17.52
N GLN A 70 -1.25 3.74 18.84
CA GLN A 70 -0.11 3.60 19.75
C GLN A 70 0.46 2.18 19.74
N TYR A 71 -0.38 1.14 19.75
CA TYR A 71 0.09 -0.25 19.64
C TYR A 71 0.79 -0.50 18.31
N MET A 72 0.21 -0.07 17.19
CA MET A 72 0.82 -0.20 15.87
C MET A 72 2.19 0.47 15.82
N ARG A 73 2.31 1.70 16.33
CA ARG A 73 3.58 2.43 16.39
C ARG A 73 4.62 1.75 17.27
N ASN A 74 4.20 1.16 18.38
CA ASN A 74 5.10 0.41 19.25
C ASN A 74 5.67 -0.83 18.54
N GLU A 75 4.90 -1.48 17.66
CA GLU A 75 5.39 -2.60 16.84
C GLU A 75 6.32 -2.13 15.71
N ILE A 76 5.97 -1.04 15.03
CA ILE A 76 6.77 -0.46 13.95
C ILE A 76 8.14 0.01 14.44
N LEU A 77 8.18 0.69 15.59
CA LEU A 77 9.39 1.34 16.10
C LEU A 77 10.27 0.43 16.95
N GLN A 78 9.98 -0.87 17.00
CA GLN A 78 10.89 -1.83 17.63
C GLN A 78 12.26 -1.78 16.93
N VAL A 79 13.32 -1.82 17.72
CA VAL A 79 14.71 -1.77 17.21
C VAL A 79 14.93 -2.86 16.16
N GLU A 80 14.51 -4.09 16.45
CA GLU A 80 14.64 -5.23 15.52
C GLU A 80 13.90 -5.00 14.21
N VAL A 81 12.72 -4.37 14.25
CA VAL A 81 11.93 -4.07 13.05
C VAL A 81 12.65 -3.03 12.20
N MET A 82 13.08 -1.92 12.81
CA MET A 82 13.78 -0.84 12.12
C MET A 82 15.15 -1.27 11.56
N GLU A 83 15.84 -2.21 12.23
CA GLU A 83 17.16 -2.69 11.77
C GLU A 83 17.06 -3.74 10.66
N LYS A 84 16.05 -4.61 10.67
CA LYS A 84 15.98 -5.74 9.72
C LYS A 84 15.14 -5.46 8.49
N PHE A 85 14.13 -4.61 8.60
CA PHE A 85 13.08 -4.47 7.58
C PHE A 85 13.04 -3.08 6.92
N ARG A 86 13.99 -2.21 7.26
CA ARG A 86 14.14 -0.91 6.63
C ARG A 86 14.63 -1.07 5.19
N VAL A 87 13.99 -0.35 4.28
CA VAL A 87 14.32 -0.28 2.85
C VAL A 87 14.19 1.16 2.34
N SER A 88 14.74 1.43 1.17
CA SER A 88 14.65 2.72 0.48
C SER A 88 14.60 2.52 -1.03
N SER A 89 14.07 3.50 -1.76
CA SER A 89 14.09 3.52 -3.23
C SER A 89 14.31 4.93 -3.78
N THR A 90 14.45 5.02 -5.10
CA THR A 90 14.51 6.28 -5.86
C THR A 90 13.30 7.20 -5.63
N ILE A 91 12.13 6.65 -5.27
CA ILE A 91 10.91 7.43 -5.03
C ILE A 91 10.56 7.59 -3.55
N ALA A 92 11.20 6.84 -2.64
CA ALA A 92 10.89 6.87 -1.20
C ALA A 92 12.15 6.70 -0.35
N ALA A 93 12.50 7.73 0.42
CA ALA A 93 13.75 7.79 1.17
C ALA A 93 13.88 6.75 2.30
N MET A 94 12.76 6.44 2.98
CA MET A 94 12.76 5.44 4.05
C MET A 94 11.40 4.77 4.19
N GLN A 95 11.42 3.43 4.15
CA GLN A 95 10.27 2.59 4.38
C GLN A 95 10.62 1.44 5.31
N VAL A 96 9.60 0.82 5.91
CA VAL A 96 9.70 -0.47 6.61
C VAL A 96 8.64 -1.40 6.02
N ARG A 97 9.05 -2.60 5.57
CA ARG A 97 8.19 -3.53 4.81
C ARG A 97 8.43 -4.99 5.20
N GLY A 98 7.41 -5.84 5.10
CA GLY A 98 7.55 -7.29 5.27
C GLY A 98 7.78 -7.79 6.71
N TYR A 99 7.56 -6.94 7.72
CA TYR A 99 7.80 -7.26 9.13
C TYR A 99 6.57 -7.80 9.87
N VAL A 100 5.37 -7.54 9.34
CA VAL A 100 4.13 -7.63 10.13
C VAL A 100 3.84 -9.04 10.61
N GLU A 101 3.97 -10.03 9.72
CA GLU A 101 3.68 -11.44 10.02
C GLU A 101 4.52 -11.98 11.18
N THR A 102 5.78 -11.53 11.30
CA THR A 102 6.74 -12.08 12.26
C THR A 102 6.95 -11.20 13.49
N HIS A 103 6.72 -9.88 13.40
CA HIS A 103 7.11 -8.92 14.42
C HIS A 103 5.98 -7.98 14.89
N ALA A 104 4.83 -7.99 14.22
CA ALA A 104 3.72 -7.08 14.54
C ALA A 104 2.37 -7.81 14.68
N PRO A 105 2.20 -8.69 15.69
CA PRO A 105 0.97 -9.45 15.89
C PRO A 105 -0.29 -8.58 16.09
N PHE A 106 -0.20 -7.37 16.66
CA PHE A 106 -1.33 -6.45 16.76
C PHE A 106 -1.72 -5.91 15.38
N ILE A 107 -0.77 -5.40 14.58
CA ILE A 107 -1.02 -4.94 13.20
C ILE A 107 -1.58 -6.09 12.35
N TYR A 108 -0.99 -7.28 12.44
CA TYR A 108 -1.44 -8.46 11.70
C TYR A 108 -2.89 -8.80 12.03
N ALA A 109 -3.22 -8.88 13.34
CA ALA A 109 -4.58 -9.15 13.79
C ALA A 109 -5.56 -8.05 13.39
N ALA A 110 -5.16 -6.77 13.49
CA ALA A 110 -6.00 -5.62 13.16
C ALA A 110 -6.44 -5.63 11.69
N TRP A 111 -5.51 -5.87 10.76
CA TRP A 111 -5.80 -5.87 9.33
C TRP A 111 -6.52 -7.12 8.83
N LYS A 112 -6.25 -8.29 9.43
CA LYS A 112 -6.90 -9.56 9.04
C LYS A 112 -8.24 -9.79 9.73
N HIS A 113 -8.62 -8.97 10.71
CA HIS A 113 -9.87 -9.15 11.42
C HIS A 113 -11.08 -9.00 10.46
N PRO A 114 -12.08 -9.90 10.50
CA PRO A 114 -13.25 -9.84 9.63
C PRO A 114 -13.98 -8.49 9.67
N LYS A 115 -14.10 -7.88 10.86
CA LYS A 115 -14.74 -6.57 11.03
C LYS A 115 -14.02 -5.45 10.28
N THR A 116 -12.69 -5.47 10.27
CA THR A 116 -11.89 -4.49 9.51
C THR A 116 -12.13 -4.66 8.02
N LEU A 117 -12.09 -5.90 7.51
CA LEU A 117 -12.34 -6.19 6.10
C LEU A 117 -13.78 -5.86 5.68
N GLU A 118 -14.77 -6.10 6.54
CA GLU A 118 -16.17 -5.71 6.32
C GLU A 118 -16.31 -4.18 6.14
N ILE A 119 -15.70 -3.39 7.04
CA ILE A 119 -15.69 -1.92 6.94
C ILE A 119 -15.08 -1.46 5.61
N LEU A 120 -13.90 -1.98 5.26
CA LEU A 120 -13.21 -1.60 4.03
C LEU A 120 -14.02 -2.00 2.79
N SER A 121 -14.69 -3.15 2.84
CA SER A 121 -15.57 -3.63 1.78
C SER A 121 -16.79 -2.73 1.60
N GLN A 122 -17.40 -2.29 2.70
CA GLN A 122 -18.51 -1.33 2.68
C GLN A 122 -18.07 -0.01 2.05
N VAL A 123 -16.92 0.52 2.47
CA VAL A 123 -16.39 1.80 1.96
C VAL A 123 -16.15 1.76 0.45
N MET A 124 -15.63 0.65 -0.08
CA MET A 124 -15.34 0.52 -1.53
C MET A 124 -16.47 -0.09 -2.34
N GLY A 125 -17.58 -0.50 -1.73
CA GLY A 125 -18.68 -1.14 -2.44
C GLY A 125 -18.30 -2.44 -3.17
N ILE A 126 -17.29 -3.17 -2.67
CA ILE A 126 -16.85 -4.48 -3.17
C ILE A 126 -16.29 -5.29 -2.01
N ASP A 127 -16.47 -6.62 -2.02
CA ASP A 127 -15.90 -7.50 -1.00
C ASP A 127 -14.37 -7.58 -1.13
N LEU A 128 -13.66 -7.14 -0.09
CA LEU A 128 -12.21 -7.05 -0.01
C LEU A 128 -11.60 -8.10 0.92
N SER A 129 -10.40 -8.54 0.55
CA SER A 129 -9.58 -9.48 1.31
C SER A 129 -8.10 -9.14 1.17
N ILE A 130 -7.28 -9.67 2.08
CA ILE A 130 -5.83 -9.67 1.96
C ILE A 130 -5.42 -11.01 1.35
N LYS A 131 -4.61 -10.98 0.28
CA LYS A 131 -4.09 -12.18 -0.41
C LYS A 131 -2.60 -12.41 -0.16
N VAL A 132 -1.87 -11.36 0.22
CA VAL A 132 -0.41 -11.40 0.47
C VAL A 132 -0.15 -10.71 1.80
N ASP A 133 0.30 -11.48 2.80
CA ASP A 133 0.58 -10.98 4.15
C ASP A 133 1.81 -10.04 4.19
N HIS A 134 2.76 -10.21 3.25
CA HIS A 134 3.93 -9.33 3.08
C HIS A 134 3.54 -7.86 2.80
N GLU A 135 2.30 -7.64 2.32
CA GLU A 135 1.77 -6.34 1.94
C GLU A 135 0.92 -5.68 3.04
N ILE A 136 0.86 -6.30 4.21
CA ILE A 136 0.21 -5.70 5.38
C ILE A 136 1.15 -4.65 5.98
N GLY A 137 0.63 -3.46 6.19
CA GLY A 137 1.19 -2.49 7.11
C GLY A 137 2.58 -1.95 6.76
N HIS A 138 2.90 -1.80 5.47
CA HIS A 138 4.15 -1.15 5.09
C HIS A 138 4.15 0.32 5.52
N VAL A 139 5.27 0.84 6.01
CA VAL A 139 5.30 2.20 6.58
C VAL A 139 6.23 3.08 5.77
N ASN A 140 5.74 4.24 5.36
CA ASN A 140 6.53 5.32 4.78
C ASN A 140 6.87 6.33 5.87
N PHE A 141 8.14 6.72 5.95
CA PHE A 141 8.62 7.72 6.88
C PHE A 141 9.08 8.96 6.12
N ALA A 142 8.54 10.11 6.51
CA ALA A 142 9.06 11.41 6.09
C ALA A 142 9.34 12.27 7.31
N VAL A 143 10.59 12.72 7.46
CA VAL A 143 11.05 13.51 8.60
C VAL A 143 11.83 14.71 8.07
N LYS A 144 11.30 15.92 8.26
CA LYS A 144 12.11 17.15 8.11
C LYS A 144 12.66 17.52 9.48
N SER A 145 13.96 17.32 9.71
CA SER A 145 14.64 17.99 10.82
C SER A 145 15.96 18.60 10.32
N GLU A 146 16.26 19.82 10.79
CA GLU A 146 17.55 20.49 10.57
C GLU A 146 18.71 19.70 11.19
N ALA A 147 18.44 18.85 12.20
CA ALA A 147 19.43 18.00 12.86
C ALA A 147 19.71 16.68 12.11
N LEU A 148 18.85 16.29 11.16
CA LEU A 148 19.02 15.09 10.34
C LEU A 148 19.92 15.34 9.11
N GLU A 149 20.35 16.59 8.87
CA GLU A 149 21.39 16.89 7.88
C GLU A 149 22.78 16.37 8.30
N THR A 150 23.01 16.15 9.60
CA THR A 150 24.33 15.76 10.13
C THR A 150 24.44 14.32 10.64
N ASP A 151 23.33 13.63 10.94
CA ASP A 151 23.40 12.32 11.65
C ASP A 151 22.75 11.13 10.91
N ILE A 152 22.32 11.28 9.64
CA ILE A 152 22.19 10.09 8.78
C ILE A 152 23.57 9.80 8.19
N ASP A 153 24.48 9.29 9.02
CA ASP A 153 25.63 8.56 8.52
C ASP A 153 25.07 7.26 7.93
N ILE A 154 24.74 7.30 6.63
CA ILE A 154 24.40 6.13 5.83
C ILE A 154 25.68 5.30 5.74
N GLN A 155 26.00 4.57 6.80
CA GLN A 155 26.89 3.43 6.68
C GLN A 155 26.11 2.32 6.01
N THR A 156 25.99 2.40 4.69
CA THR A 156 25.78 1.24 3.81
C THR A 156 27.04 0.38 3.91
N GLY A 157 27.21 -0.28 5.05
CA GLY A 157 28.32 -1.18 5.36
C GLY A 157 27.84 -2.54 5.85
N ASP A 158 26.54 -2.83 5.75
CA ASP A 158 26.03 -4.15 6.10
C ASP A 158 26.03 -5.03 4.85
N SER A 159 26.99 -5.95 4.77
CA SER A 159 27.23 -6.88 3.66
C SER A 159 26.14 -7.95 3.50
N ARG A 160 24.93 -7.73 4.03
CA ARG A 160 23.77 -8.62 3.90
C ARG A 160 22.96 -8.39 2.63
N TYR A 161 23.31 -7.37 1.83
CA TYR A 161 22.73 -7.11 0.51
C TYR A 161 23.84 -6.92 -0.54
N PRO A 162 24.24 -7.97 -1.27
CA PRO A 162 25.20 -7.83 -2.36
C PRO A 162 24.49 -7.18 -3.56
N GLY A 163 24.73 -5.88 -3.79
CA GLY A 163 24.22 -5.21 -4.99
C GLY A 163 24.10 -3.68 -4.94
N ALA A 164 24.23 -3.05 -3.76
CA ALA A 164 24.33 -1.60 -3.69
C ALA A 164 25.79 -1.19 -3.88
N ASP A 165 26.17 -0.85 -5.12
CA ASP A 165 27.43 -0.17 -5.39
C ASP A 165 27.51 1.09 -4.51
N ALA A 166 28.57 1.17 -3.71
CA ALA A 166 28.80 2.17 -2.67
C ALA A 166 29.12 3.58 -3.21
N THR A 167 28.56 3.97 -4.37
CA THR A 167 28.99 5.15 -5.12
C THR A 167 27.89 6.16 -5.43
N THR A 168 26.65 5.97 -4.97
CA THR A 168 25.61 7.02 -5.04
C THR A 168 25.13 7.41 -3.65
N GLY A 169 25.96 8.17 -2.95
CA GLY A 169 25.52 8.98 -1.81
C GLY A 169 24.46 9.96 -2.27
N THR A 170 23.19 9.55 -2.25
CA THR A 170 22.06 10.42 -2.52
C THR A 170 21.79 11.22 -1.25
N LYS A 171 22.24 12.48 -1.26
CA LYS A 171 21.88 13.45 -0.23
C LYS A 171 20.36 13.50 -0.09
N TYR A 172 19.87 13.47 1.15
CA TYR A 172 18.47 13.73 1.45
C TYR A 172 18.10 15.11 0.91
N ASP A 173 17.19 15.13 -0.05
CA ASP A 173 16.67 16.37 -0.61
C ASP A 173 15.32 16.64 0.05
N ALA A 174 15.30 17.66 0.91
CA ALA A 174 14.14 18.05 1.69
C ALA A 174 12.99 18.63 0.81
N GLU A 175 13.23 18.82 -0.49
CA GLU A 175 12.22 19.21 -1.47
C GLU A 175 11.57 18.02 -2.19
N LYS A 176 12.10 16.79 -2.02
CA LYS A 176 11.54 15.58 -2.67
C LYS A 176 10.31 15.04 -1.95
N GLU A 177 9.42 14.46 -2.75
CA GLU A 177 8.16 13.82 -2.37
C GLU A 177 8.37 12.64 -1.40
N VAL A 178 7.33 12.28 -0.62
CA VAL A 178 7.39 11.10 0.27
C VAL A 178 7.39 9.82 -0.57
N VAL A 179 6.54 9.81 -1.60
CA VAL A 179 6.52 8.80 -2.66
C VAL A 179 6.18 9.51 -3.97
N GLY A 180 7.05 9.38 -4.98
CA GLY A 180 6.88 9.91 -6.35
C GLY A 180 5.60 9.46 -7.06
N TRP A 181 5.32 9.99 -8.25
CA TRP A 181 4.16 9.56 -9.06
C TRP A 181 4.24 8.08 -9.46
N HIS A 182 3.21 7.31 -9.11
CA HIS A 182 3.15 5.87 -9.40
C HIS A 182 1.72 5.33 -9.46
N TYR A 183 1.62 4.11 -10.01
CA TYR A 183 0.51 3.20 -9.74
C TYR A 183 0.99 2.17 -8.73
N ASP A 184 0.10 1.78 -7.82
CA ASP A 184 0.39 0.70 -6.89
C ASP A 184 0.47 -0.64 -7.61
N SER A 185 1.23 -1.55 -7.01
CA SER A 185 1.35 -2.93 -7.45
C SER A 185 0.05 -3.74 -7.36
N TYR A 186 -0.93 -3.30 -6.55
CA TYR A 186 -2.12 -4.07 -6.19
C TYR A 186 -3.40 -3.25 -6.29
N PRO A 187 -4.58 -3.91 -6.45
CA PRO A 187 -5.82 -3.24 -6.82
C PRO A 187 -6.21 -2.10 -5.88
N PHE A 188 -6.12 -2.33 -4.56
CA PHE A 188 -6.52 -1.36 -3.54
C PHE A 188 -5.39 -1.12 -2.53
N SER A 189 -5.36 0.10 -1.99
CA SER A 189 -4.38 0.56 -1.01
C SER A 189 -5.07 1.37 0.07
N CYS A 190 -4.93 0.94 1.32
CA CYS A 190 -5.46 1.63 2.50
C CYS A 190 -4.34 2.36 3.23
N VAL A 191 -4.28 3.68 3.12
CA VAL A 191 -3.26 4.54 3.72
C VAL A 191 -3.78 5.07 5.07
N THR A 192 -3.26 4.53 6.17
CA THR A 192 -3.58 4.93 7.55
C THR A 192 -2.53 5.88 8.11
N MET A 193 -2.96 7.00 8.67
CA MET A 193 -2.06 7.99 9.26
C MET A 193 -1.69 7.62 10.72
N LEU A 194 -0.38 7.52 11.00
CA LEU A 194 0.17 7.18 12.31
C LEU A 194 0.74 8.39 13.06
N SER A 195 0.97 9.50 12.36
CA SER A 195 1.37 10.77 12.97
C SER A 195 0.16 11.66 13.25
N ASP A 196 0.28 12.53 14.25
CA ASP A 196 -0.66 13.64 14.38
C ASP A 196 -0.36 14.70 13.31
N SER A 197 -1.28 14.81 12.35
CA SER A 197 -1.21 15.72 11.21
C SER A 197 -2.09 16.96 11.39
N THR A 198 -2.66 17.22 12.57
CA THR A 198 -3.66 18.29 12.79
C THR A 198 -3.20 19.68 12.35
N ASN A 199 -1.89 19.95 12.40
CA ASN A 199 -1.28 21.21 11.96
C ASN A 199 -0.21 20.99 10.87
N MET A 200 -0.28 19.87 10.15
CA MET A 200 0.64 19.60 9.05
C MET A 200 0.20 20.42 7.83
N VAL A 201 1.17 20.96 7.10
CA VAL A 201 0.95 21.64 5.81
C VAL A 201 1.71 20.82 4.78
N GLY A 202 1.06 20.41 3.68
CA GLY A 202 1.63 19.38 2.80
C GLY A 202 1.47 17.99 3.40
N GLY A 203 1.87 16.91 2.70
CA GLY A 203 1.70 15.54 3.20
C GLY A 203 0.45 14.82 2.68
N GLU A 204 -0.36 15.48 1.86
CA GLU A 204 -1.56 14.91 1.25
C GLU A 204 -1.21 13.87 0.19
N THR A 205 -2.18 13.00 -0.09
CA THR A 205 -2.14 12.17 -1.29
C THR A 205 -2.72 12.98 -2.44
N ALA A 206 -1.97 13.11 -3.52
CA ALA A 206 -2.43 13.74 -4.76
C ALA A 206 -2.78 12.67 -5.78
N VAL A 207 -3.89 12.83 -6.50
CA VAL A 207 -4.34 11.92 -7.56
C VAL A 207 -4.47 12.67 -8.89
N GLN A 208 -4.09 12.03 -9.98
CA GLN A 208 -4.27 12.58 -11.33
C GLN A 208 -5.73 12.39 -11.79
N LEU A 209 -6.28 13.39 -12.47
CA LEU A 209 -7.59 13.30 -13.12
C LEU A 209 -7.46 12.74 -14.54
N GLY A 210 -8.44 11.93 -14.96
CA GLY A 210 -8.35 11.06 -16.15
C GLY A 210 -8.38 11.75 -17.51
N ASP A 211 -8.72 13.02 -17.55
CA ASP A 211 -8.71 13.87 -18.74
C ASP A 211 -7.45 14.73 -18.87
N SER A 212 -6.42 14.44 -18.06
CA SER A 212 -5.20 15.24 -17.94
C SER A 212 -5.46 16.69 -17.52
N LYS A 213 -6.64 17.01 -16.94
CA LYS A 213 -7.05 18.37 -16.58
C LYS A 213 -6.60 18.85 -15.20
N GLY A 214 -5.82 18.05 -14.47
CA GLY A 214 -5.19 18.50 -13.24
C GLY A 214 -4.97 17.43 -12.18
N ILE A 215 -4.67 17.91 -10.98
CA ILE A 215 -4.33 17.12 -9.81
C ILE A 215 -5.37 17.42 -8.73
N LEU A 216 -6.00 16.39 -8.18
CA LEU A 216 -6.83 16.51 -6.98
C LEU A 216 -6.01 16.14 -5.75
N LYS A 217 -5.89 17.07 -4.79
CA LYS A 217 -5.33 16.78 -3.47
C LYS A 217 -6.45 16.26 -2.58
N LEU A 218 -6.26 15.07 -2.02
CA LEU A 218 -7.18 14.52 -1.04
C LEU A 218 -7.06 15.29 0.28
N ALA A 219 -8.11 15.27 1.10
CA ALA A 219 -8.04 15.87 2.41
C ALA A 219 -6.94 15.18 3.24
N GLN A 220 -6.31 15.92 4.14
CA GLN A 220 -5.26 15.38 4.98
C GLN A 220 -5.86 14.48 6.09
N PRO A 221 -5.48 13.18 6.14
CA PRO A 221 -5.97 12.30 7.19
C PRO A 221 -5.29 12.65 8.52
N ARG A 222 -6.07 12.63 9.60
CA ARG A 222 -5.63 12.78 11.01
C ARG A 222 -5.14 11.45 11.58
N LEU A 223 -4.51 11.48 12.74
CA LEU A 223 -4.12 10.27 13.48
C LEU A 223 -5.29 9.26 13.54
N GLY A 224 -5.06 8.02 13.10
CA GLY A 224 -6.09 6.96 13.10
C GLY A 224 -7.09 7.01 11.93
N TYR A 225 -7.00 8.03 11.08
CA TYR A 225 -7.78 8.10 9.85
C TYR A 225 -7.08 7.36 8.72
N ALA A 226 -7.88 6.79 7.83
CA ALA A 226 -7.45 6.10 6.64
C ALA A 226 -8.05 6.74 5.39
N THR A 227 -7.27 6.72 4.31
CA THR A 227 -7.72 6.97 2.94
C THR A 227 -7.64 5.64 2.19
N LEU A 228 -8.66 5.28 1.44
CA LEU A 228 -8.71 4.02 0.69
C LEU A 228 -8.90 4.31 -0.80
N LEU A 229 -8.05 3.78 -1.65
CA LEU A 229 -8.08 4.05 -3.09
C LEU A 229 -7.80 2.81 -3.92
N GLN A 230 -8.26 2.82 -5.17
CA GLN A 230 -7.89 1.85 -6.19
C GLN A 230 -6.50 2.18 -6.78
N GLY A 231 -5.46 2.02 -5.96
CA GLY A 231 -4.09 2.49 -6.23
C GLY A 231 -3.46 1.94 -7.53
N ARG A 232 -3.84 0.74 -7.97
CA ARG A 232 -3.38 0.18 -9.27
C ARG A 232 -3.89 0.97 -10.48
N TYR A 233 -5.01 1.67 -10.30
CA TYR A 233 -5.83 2.25 -11.34
C TYR A 233 -5.83 3.78 -11.33
N VAL A 234 -5.47 4.40 -10.20
CA VAL A 234 -5.32 5.85 -10.05
C VAL A 234 -3.84 6.20 -9.99
N LEU A 235 -3.37 7.08 -10.88
CA LEU A 235 -2.01 7.62 -10.76
C LEU A 235 -1.97 8.59 -9.58
N HIS A 236 -1.04 8.38 -8.65
CA HIS A 236 -1.00 9.16 -7.43
C HIS A 236 0.41 9.36 -6.88
N LYS A 237 0.56 10.34 -5.99
CA LYS A 237 1.81 10.62 -5.26
C LYS A 237 1.53 11.04 -3.81
N GLY A 238 2.53 10.84 -2.95
CA GLY A 238 2.52 11.30 -1.56
C GLY A 238 3.34 12.58 -1.42
N LEU A 239 2.68 13.69 -1.14
CA LEU A 239 3.35 14.99 -0.98
C LEU A 239 4.16 15.04 0.33
N THR A 240 5.16 15.91 0.38
CA THR A 240 6.01 16.11 1.56
C THR A 240 5.37 17.05 2.56
N ALA A 241 5.50 16.72 3.84
CA ALA A 241 5.08 17.58 4.94
C ALA A 241 6.03 18.79 5.08
N GLY A 242 5.48 19.89 5.56
CA GLY A 242 6.24 21.09 5.92
C GLY A 242 7.32 20.82 6.99
N PRO A 243 8.28 21.74 7.15
CA PRO A 243 9.41 21.57 8.06
C PRO A 243 9.01 21.33 9.52
N GLY A 244 9.81 20.49 10.20
CA GLY A 244 9.69 20.26 11.65
C GLY A 244 8.59 19.28 12.07
N ARG A 245 8.03 18.50 11.15
CA ARG A 245 7.02 17.46 11.45
C ARG A 245 7.40 16.13 10.82
N GLU A 246 7.13 15.04 11.55
CA GLU A 246 7.25 13.69 11.04
C GLU A 246 5.89 13.20 10.50
N ARG A 247 5.95 12.52 9.37
CA ARG A 247 4.79 11.88 8.76
C ARG A 247 5.07 10.39 8.62
N LEU A 248 4.42 9.61 9.47
CA LEU A 248 4.36 8.16 9.37
C LEU A 248 2.99 7.79 8.80
N SER A 249 3.01 7.12 7.65
CA SER A 249 1.80 6.54 7.05
C SER A 249 2.01 5.05 6.84
N MET A 250 1.08 4.26 7.36
CA MET A 250 1.03 2.82 7.15
C MET A 250 0.09 2.50 6.00
N VAL A 251 0.48 1.59 5.13
CA VAL A 251 -0.28 1.24 3.93
C VAL A 251 -0.45 -0.27 3.88
N THR A 252 -1.70 -0.70 3.70
CA THR A 252 -2.06 -2.11 3.54
C THR A 252 -2.75 -2.33 2.21
N SER A 253 -2.22 -3.27 1.42
CA SER A 253 -2.79 -3.63 0.13
C SER A 253 -3.97 -4.59 0.28
N LEU A 254 -4.99 -4.42 -0.57
CA LEU A 254 -6.22 -5.21 -0.56
C LEU A 254 -6.58 -5.66 -1.97
N TRP A 255 -7.34 -6.75 -2.07
CA TRP A 255 -7.82 -7.33 -3.31
C TRP A 255 -9.32 -7.60 -3.22
N PRO A 256 -10.05 -7.59 -4.35
CA PRO A 256 -11.34 -8.25 -4.41
C PRO A 256 -11.22 -9.69 -3.92
N ARG A 257 -12.15 -10.12 -3.06
CA ARG A 257 -12.18 -11.50 -2.55
C ARG A 257 -12.39 -12.50 -3.68
N SER A 258 -13.33 -12.20 -4.57
CA SER A 258 -13.67 -13.07 -5.70
C SER A 258 -12.51 -13.19 -6.66
N ALA A 259 -12.15 -14.43 -7.02
CA ALA A 259 -11.15 -14.67 -8.06
C ALA A 259 -11.64 -14.22 -9.45
N PHE A 260 -12.94 -14.02 -9.66
CA PHE A 260 -13.52 -13.67 -10.97
C PHE A 260 -13.46 -12.18 -11.29
N VAL A 261 -13.07 -11.34 -10.32
CA VAL A 261 -12.81 -9.92 -10.58
C VAL A 261 -11.44 -9.77 -11.25
N ARG A 262 -11.33 -8.79 -12.16
CA ARG A 262 -10.08 -8.44 -12.82
C ARG A 262 -8.99 -8.15 -11.78
N ASP A 263 -7.79 -8.68 -12.02
CA ASP A 263 -6.64 -8.56 -11.13
C ASP A 263 -5.38 -8.31 -11.97
N GLU A 264 -4.98 -7.04 -12.02
CA GLU A 264 -3.79 -6.55 -12.73
C GLU A 264 -2.63 -6.31 -11.77
N SER A 265 -2.56 -7.08 -10.68
CA SER A 265 -1.45 -7.03 -9.73
C SER A 265 -0.13 -7.35 -10.43
N PHE A 266 0.91 -6.57 -10.13
CA PHE A 266 2.23 -6.72 -10.72
C PHE A 266 3.33 -6.31 -9.73
N LEU A 267 4.51 -6.92 -9.80
CA LEU A 267 5.55 -6.74 -8.78
C LEU A 267 6.68 -5.78 -9.17
N THR A 268 6.60 -5.12 -10.33
CA THR A 268 7.73 -4.34 -10.89
C THR A 268 8.31 -3.32 -9.91
N ASN A 269 7.44 -2.58 -9.21
CA ASN A 269 7.89 -1.52 -8.29
C ASN A 269 8.36 -2.09 -6.94
N ILE A 270 7.64 -3.08 -6.41
CA ILE A 270 7.85 -3.53 -5.02
C ILE A 270 8.91 -4.62 -4.88
N ARG A 271 9.20 -5.43 -5.92
CA ARG A 271 10.25 -6.46 -5.84
C ARG A 271 11.65 -5.89 -5.64
N THR A 272 11.84 -4.60 -5.93
CA THR A 272 13.12 -3.90 -5.74
C THR A 272 13.33 -3.50 -4.28
N VAL A 273 12.27 -3.46 -3.46
CA VAL A 273 12.25 -3.01 -2.06
C VAL A 273 11.62 -4.02 -1.09
N SER A 274 11.52 -5.29 -1.48
CA SER A 274 10.89 -6.34 -0.66
C SER A 274 11.79 -7.56 -0.49
N ASN A 275 11.55 -8.36 0.55
CA ASN A 275 12.15 -9.69 0.64
C ASN A 275 11.46 -10.63 -0.36
N ASN A 276 12.06 -10.80 -1.54
CA ASN A 276 11.44 -11.55 -2.64
C ASN A 276 11.25 -13.03 -2.31
N SER A 277 12.09 -13.63 -1.46
CA SER A 277 11.90 -15.03 -1.05
C SER A 277 10.57 -15.23 -0.31
N GLN A 278 10.12 -14.24 0.47
CA GLN A 278 8.82 -14.29 1.14
C GLN A 278 7.70 -13.80 0.22
N LEU A 279 7.90 -12.65 -0.41
CA LEU A 279 6.91 -12.02 -1.28
C LEU A 279 6.50 -12.95 -2.43
N TYR A 280 7.45 -13.62 -3.10
CA TYR A 280 7.15 -14.46 -4.26
C TYR A 280 6.42 -15.74 -3.89
N VAL A 281 6.70 -16.33 -2.72
CA VAL A 281 5.95 -17.49 -2.24
C VAL A 281 4.48 -17.13 -2.10
N GLN A 282 4.18 -16.07 -1.35
CA GLN A 282 2.81 -15.63 -1.13
C GLN A 282 2.15 -15.14 -2.42
N PHE A 283 2.90 -14.46 -3.30
CA PHE A 283 2.40 -14.00 -4.59
C PHE A 283 2.02 -15.18 -5.50
N ALA A 284 2.91 -16.15 -5.64
CA ALA A 284 2.67 -17.34 -6.46
C ALA A 284 1.49 -18.15 -5.90
N GLU A 285 1.43 -18.35 -4.58
CA GLU A 285 0.33 -19.04 -3.92
C GLU A 285 -1.03 -18.41 -4.25
N TYR A 286 -1.20 -17.08 -4.10
CA TYR A 286 -2.49 -16.48 -4.40
C TYR A 286 -2.81 -16.51 -5.91
N ARG A 287 -1.82 -16.31 -6.79
CA ARG A 287 -2.06 -16.35 -8.24
C ARG A 287 -2.48 -17.73 -8.70
N LEU A 288 -1.88 -18.78 -8.13
CA LEU A 288 -2.26 -20.17 -8.41
C LEU A 288 -3.63 -20.52 -7.81
N ALA A 289 -3.92 -20.08 -6.58
CA ALA A 289 -5.23 -20.28 -5.96
C ALA A 289 -6.37 -19.63 -6.79
N MET A 290 -6.14 -18.43 -7.33
CA MET A 290 -7.10 -17.80 -8.25
C MET A 290 -7.32 -18.62 -9.53
N LEU A 291 -6.24 -19.15 -10.13
CA LEU A 291 -6.34 -20.00 -11.31
C LEU A 291 -7.10 -21.30 -11.00
N GLU A 292 -6.85 -21.90 -9.83
CA GLU A 292 -7.55 -23.09 -9.35
C GLU A 292 -9.05 -22.85 -9.21
N GLU A 293 -9.46 -21.77 -8.55
CA GLU A 293 -10.87 -21.41 -8.35
C GLU A 293 -11.58 -21.18 -9.70
N ARG A 294 -10.96 -20.38 -10.58
CA ARG A 294 -11.48 -20.10 -11.93
C ARG A 294 -11.62 -21.36 -12.77
N THR A 295 -10.61 -22.22 -12.76
CA THR A 295 -10.59 -23.48 -13.52
C THR A 295 -11.62 -24.46 -13.00
N ARG A 296 -11.76 -24.57 -11.67
CA ARG A 296 -12.80 -25.40 -11.03
C ARG A 296 -14.20 -24.97 -11.46
N ALA A 297 -14.50 -23.68 -11.41
CA ALA A 297 -15.80 -23.16 -11.82
C ALA A 297 -16.09 -23.42 -13.31
N GLN A 298 -15.10 -23.25 -14.20
CA GLN A 298 -15.28 -23.56 -15.62
C GLN A 298 -15.49 -25.05 -15.87
N LEU A 299 -14.79 -25.92 -15.13
CA LEU A 299 -14.99 -27.37 -15.21
C LEU A 299 -16.40 -27.77 -14.76
N GLU A 300 -16.91 -27.16 -13.69
CA GLU A 300 -18.28 -27.38 -13.23
C GLU A 300 -19.32 -26.92 -14.26
N ASN A 301 -19.07 -25.80 -14.95
CA ASN A 301 -19.91 -25.32 -16.04
C ASN A 301 -19.96 -26.35 -17.20
N ILE A 302 -18.80 -26.85 -17.64
CA ILE A 302 -18.72 -27.88 -18.69
C ILE A 302 -19.47 -29.17 -18.29
N LYS A 303 -19.28 -29.63 -17.05
CA LYS A 303 -20.01 -30.80 -16.52
C LYS A 303 -21.53 -30.57 -16.56
N ARG A 304 -21.99 -29.38 -16.17
CA ARG A 304 -23.40 -29.00 -16.20
C ARG A 304 -23.97 -29.00 -17.61
N CYS A 305 -23.25 -28.46 -18.60
CA CYS A 305 -23.69 -28.50 -20.00
C CYS A 305 -23.83 -29.95 -20.47
N ARG A 306 -22.83 -30.81 -20.19
CA ARG A 306 -22.85 -32.23 -20.53
C ARG A 306 -24.07 -32.93 -19.92
N ASP A 307 -24.31 -32.74 -18.62
CA ASP A 307 -25.37 -33.44 -17.89
C ASP A 307 -26.78 -33.02 -18.37
N LYS A 308 -26.92 -31.80 -18.91
CA LYS A 308 -28.17 -31.31 -19.53
C LYS A 308 -28.30 -31.63 -21.03
N GLY A 309 -27.22 -32.07 -21.68
CA GLY A 309 -27.16 -32.20 -23.14
C GLY A 309 -27.07 -30.86 -23.88
N ASP A 310 -26.71 -29.77 -23.19
CA ASP A 310 -26.52 -28.45 -23.78
C ASP A 310 -25.21 -28.39 -24.57
N GLN A 311 -25.17 -27.57 -25.63
CA GLN A 311 -23.92 -27.26 -26.32
C GLN A 311 -23.06 -26.32 -25.48
N ILE A 312 -21.74 -26.48 -25.56
CA ILE A 312 -20.80 -25.55 -24.93
C ILE A 312 -20.78 -24.24 -25.72
N ASP A 313 -20.86 -23.11 -25.02
CA ASP A 313 -20.57 -21.80 -25.61
C ASP A 313 -19.07 -21.70 -25.90
N MET A 314 -18.71 -21.94 -27.16
CA MET A 314 -17.33 -21.91 -27.62
C MET A 314 -16.68 -20.52 -27.53
N THR A 315 -17.48 -19.45 -27.63
CA THR A 315 -16.97 -18.08 -27.50
C THR A 315 -16.59 -17.83 -26.05
N ALA A 316 -17.49 -18.13 -25.11
CA ALA A 316 -17.22 -17.97 -23.68
C ALA A 316 -16.04 -18.84 -23.21
N LEU A 317 -15.94 -20.09 -23.69
CA LEU A 317 -14.81 -20.97 -23.37
C LEU A 317 -13.48 -20.39 -23.88
N LYS A 318 -13.45 -19.84 -25.09
CA LYS A 318 -12.23 -19.21 -25.65
C LYS A 318 -11.84 -17.95 -24.87
N THR A 319 -12.81 -17.12 -24.48
CA THR A 319 -12.55 -15.96 -23.62
C THR A 319 -11.94 -16.39 -22.29
N PHE A 320 -12.53 -17.38 -21.62
CA PHE A 320 -11.99 -17.92 -20.38
C PHE A 320 -10.53 -18.40 -20.53
N ILE A 321 -10.23 -19.14 -21.60
CA ILE A 321 -8.86 -19.64 -21.89
C ILE A 321 -7.90 -18.47 -22.09
N ALA A 322 -8.29 -17.47 -22.88
CA ALA A 322 -7.46 -16.29 -23.12
C ALA A 322 -7.18 -15.51 -21.81
N ASP A 323 -8.19 -15.35 -20.96
CA ASP A 323 -8.04 -14.71 -19.65
C ASP A 323 -7.05 -15.47 -18.75
N GLN A 324 -7.07 -16.81 -18.78
CA GLN A 324 -6.12 -17.61 -18.00
C GLN A 324 -4.70 -17.57 -18.57
N GLN A 325 -4.56 -17.51 -19.90
CA GLN A 325 -3.27 -17.30 -20.55
C GLN A 325 -2.65 -15.96 -20.14
N GLU A 326 -3.45 -14.89 -20.14
CA GLU A 326 -2.99 -13.57 -19.72
C GLU A 326 -2.66 -13.53 -18.22
N HIS A 327 -3.48 -14.16 -17.38
CA HIS A 327 -3.22 -14.30 -15.94
C HIS A 327 -1.86 -14.95 -15.66
N LEU A 328 -1.55 -16.04 -16.35
CA LEU A 328 -0.28 -16.76 -16.24
C LEU A 328 0.87 -15.92 -16.81
N ARG A 329 0.69 -15.27 -17.96
CA ARG A 329 1.71 -14.39 -18.57
C ARG A 329 2.10 -13.24 -17.65
N ILE A 330 1.13 -12.56 -17.04
CA ILE A 330 1.40 -11.47 -16.08
C ILE A 330 2.12 -12.03 -14.84
N THR A 331 1.72 -13.21 -14.36
CA THR A 331 2.33 -13.86 -13.20
C THR A 331 3.80 -14.19 -13.46
N ASP A 332 4.11 -14.74 -14.65
CA ASP A 332 5.48 -15.02 -15.11
C ASP A 332 6.34 -13.74 -15.16
N LEU A 333 5.83 -12.67 -15.77
CA LEU A 333 6.53 -11.38 -15.83
C LEU A 333 6.75 -10.71 -14.47
N ALA A 334 5.91 -11.03 -13.47
CA ALA A 334 6.04 -10.48 -12.13
C ALA A 334 7.20 -11.14 -11.35
N LEU A 335 7.40 -12.44 -11.54
CA LEU A 335 8.33 -13.29 -10.79
C LEU A 335 9.70 -13.38 -11.46
N LEU A 336 10.50 -12.31 -11.37
CA LEU A 336 11.85 -12.30 -11.94
C LEU A 336 12.85 -13.02 -11.06
N GLU A 337 13.82 -13.71 -11.69
CA GLU A 337 15.02 -14.20 -11.00
C GLU A 337 15.78 -13.04 -10.32
N GLU A 338 16.40 -13.31 -9.17
CA GLU A 338 17.00 -12.28 -8.31
C GLU A 338 18.13 -11.50 -9.01
N ASN A 339 18.88 -12.14 -9.91
CA ASN A 339 19.92 -11.51 -10.73
C ASN A 339 19.38 -10.52 -11.78
N MET A 340 18.08 -10.50 -12.04
CA MET A 340 17.42 -9.59 -12.97
C MET A 340 16.79 -8.38 -12.27
N ILE A 341 16.98 -8.25 -10.95
CA ILE A 341 16.33 -7.23 -10.12
C ILE A 341 17.32 -6.14 -9.74
N GLU A 342 17.08 -4.92 -10.23
CA GLU A 342 17.78 -3.72 -9.80
C GLU A 342 17.19 -3.24 -8.46
N ARG A 343 17.87 -3.51 -7.36
CA ARG A 343 17.41 -3.17 -5.99
C ARG A 343 17.33 -1.65 -5.78
N GLY A 344 16.26 -1.20 -5.13
CA GLY A 344 16.03 0.21 -4.81
C GLY A 344 15.66 1.12 -6.00
N ILE A 345 15.66 0.62 -7.24
CA ILE A 345 15.30 1.43 -8.41
C ILE A 345 13.81 1.25 -8.72
N VAL A 346 13.05 2.33 -8.60
CA VAL A 346 11.65 2.42 -9.00
C VAL A 346 11.51 3.56 -10.01
N LYS A 347 10.95 3.25 -11.18
CA LYS A 347 10.74 4.25 -12.23
C LYS A 347 9.53 5.11 -11.86
N GLU A 348 9.79 6.39 -11.60
CA GLU A 348 8.74 7.38 -11.45
C GLU A 348 8.04 7.65 -12.79
N ILE A 349 6.73 7.88 -12.74
CA ILE A 349 5.93 8.22 -13.92
C ILE A 349 5.91 9.74 -14.08
N ALA A 350 6.46 10.25 -15.18
CA ALA A 350 6.39 11.68 -15.49
C ALA A 350 4.94 12.10 -15.78
N VAL A 351 4.47 13.18 -15.16
CA VAL A 351 3.15 13.79 -15.41
C VAL A 351 3.34 15.14 -16.07
N GLU A 352 2.78 15.32 -17.27
CA GLU A 352 2.74 16.61 -17.95
C GLU A 352 1.74 17.55 -17.25
N ASN A 353 2.11 18.81 -17.02
CA ASN A 353 1.34 19.87 -16.34
C ASN A 353 1.29 19.84 -14.80
N GLU A 354 2.44 19.81 -14.12
CA GLU A 354 2.54 19.98 -12.65
C GLU A 354 2.27 21.42 -12.15
N ALA A 355 1.41 22.19 -12.82
CA ALA A 355 0.93 23.44 -12.25
C ALA A 355 0.00 23.12 -11.07
N VAL A 356 0.60 22.96 -9.89
CA VAL A 356 -0.12 22.92 -8.62
C VAL A 356 -0.67 24.33 -8.43
N ASP A 357 -1.95 24.52 -8.69
CA ASP A 357 -2.61 25.79 -8.37
C ASP A 357 -2.37 26.09 -6.88
N ALA A 358 -1.58 27.14 -6.65
CA ALA A 358 -1.40 27.76 -5.35
C ALA A 358 -2.56 28.75 -5.19
N THR A 359 -3.54 28.38 -4.38
CA THR A 359 -4.50 29.32 -3.80
C THR A 359 -4.56 29.11 -2.30
#